data_AF-A0A413TZV1-F1
#
_entry.id   AF-A0A413TZV1-F1
#
_cell.length_a   1.000
_cell.length_b   1.000
_cell.length_c   1.000
_cell.angle_alpha   90.00
_cell.angle_beta   90.00
_cell.angle_gamma   90.00
#
_symmetry.space_group_name_H-M   'P 1'
#
loop_
_entity.id
_entity.type
_entity.pdbx_description
1 polymer ?
#
loop_
_entity_poly.entity_id
_entity_poly.type
_entity_poly.pdbx_seq_one_letter_code
_entity_poly.pdbx_strand_id
1 'polypeptide(L)' 'MEKKLLTLKELCSYLGIGETKARELVRGKNGFGVQIGNRWYADKNKLDKWLDKMAV' A
#
# COMPACT_ATOMS: atom_id res chain seq x y z
N MET A 1 0.78 15.44 12.17
CA MET A 1 -0.25 15.25 11.14
C MET A 1 0.21 14.11 10.24
N GLU A 2 -0.18 12.88 10.52
CA GLU A 2 0.27 11.70 9.77
C GLU A 2 -0.30 11.71 8.36
N LYS A 3 0.57 11.59 7.35
CA LYS A 3 0.15 11.35 5.98
C LYS A 3 -0.52 9.97 5.93
N LYS A 4 -1.84 9.96 5.70
CA LYS A 4 -2.64 8.72 5.58
C LYS A 4 -2.32 7.92 4.32
N LEU A 5 -1.79 8.57 3.28
CA LEU A 5 -1.54 7.97 1.97
C LEU A 5 -0.04 7.88 1.70
N LEU A 6 0.43 6.66 1.48
CA LEU A 6 1.77 6.31 1.04
C LEU A 6 1.79 6.24 -0.49
N THR A 7 2.83 6.79 -1.09
CA THR A 7 3.14 6.55 -2.51
C THR A 7 3.68 5.14 -2.73
N LEU A 8 3.71 4.68 -3.98
CA LEU A 8 4.25 3.36 -4.31
C LEU A 8 5.72 3.19 -3.86
N LYS A 9 6.54 4.25 -3.94
CA LYS A 9 7.95 4.24 -3.47
C LYS A 9 8.07 4.12 -1.95
N GLU A 10 7.23 4.85 -1.22
CA GLU A 10 7.17 4.75 0.24
C GLU A 10 6.67 3.37 0.67
N LEU A 11 5.68 2.82 -0.04
CA LEU A 11 5.19 1.46 0.19
C LEU A 11 6.30 0.41 -0.04
N CYS A 12 7.09 0.53 -1.11
CA CYS A 12 8.23 -0.35 -1.36
C CYS A 12 9.24 -0.29 -0.22
N SER A 13 9.55 0.92 0.25
CA SER A 13 10.50 1.14 1.34
C SER A 13 9.96 0.63 2.68
N TYR A 14 8.64 0.74 2.89
CA TYR A 14 7.97 0.30 4.12
C TYR A 14 7.90 -1.22 4.25
N LEU A 15 7.49 -1.90 3.17
CA LEU A 15 7.37 -3.36 3.14
C LEU A 15 8.67 -4.08 2.80
N GLY A 16 9.70 -3.36 2.30
CA GLY A 16 10.93 -3.95 1.80
C GLY A 16 10.74 -4.78 0.52
N ILE A 17 9.68 -4.53 -0.25
CA ILE A 17 9.35 -5.28 -1.46
C ILE A 17 9.71 -4.51 -2.73
N GLY A 18 9.99 -5.25 -3.80
CA GLY A 18 10.26 -4.68 -5.12
C GLY A 18 9.04 -3.95 -5.71
N GLU A 19 9.31 -2.95 -6.55
CA GLU A 19 8.29 -2.07 -7.11
C GLU A 19 7.22 -2.80 -7.93
N THR A 20 7.59 -3.90 -8.60
CA THR A 20 6.65 -4.78 -9.31
C THR A 20 5.63 -5.40 -8.35
N LYS A 21 6.10 -5.95 -7.23
CA LYS A 21 5.24 -6.57 -6.22
C LYS A 21 4.38 -5.53 -5.51
N ALA A 22 4.94 -4.37 -5.19
CA ALA A 22 4.17 -3.25 -4.62
C ALA A 22 3.04 -2.79 -5.57
N ARG A 23 3.30 -2.73 -6.88
CA ARG A 23 2.29 -2.40 -7.89
C ARG A 23 1.19 -3.46 -7.97
N GLU A 24 1.55 -4.75 -7.94
CA GLU A 24 0.57 -5.84 -7.89
C GLU A 24 -0.30 -5.75 -6.63
N LEU A 25 0.30 -5.47 -5.48
CA LEU A 25 -0.37 -5.32 -4.18
C LEU A 25 -1.37 -4.18 -4.15
N VAL A 26 -0.97 -3.00 -4.66
CA VAL A 26 -1.82 -1.80 -4.69
C VAL A 26 -2.93 -1.91 -5.73
N ARG A 27 -2.69 -2.58 -6.86
CA ARG A 27 -3.71 -2.86 -7.88
C ARG A 27 -4.61 -4.05 -7.53
N GLY A 28 -4.17 -4.90 -6.62
CA GLY A 28 -4.92 -6.05 -6.14
C GLY A 28 -6.17 -5.65 -5.37
N LYS A 29 -7.11 -6.58 -5.21
CA LYS A 29 -8.33 -6.40 -4.40
C LYS A 29 -8.05 -6.48 -2.89
N ASN A 30 -6.90 -5.98 -2.44
CA ASN A 30 -6.45 -6.06 -1.06
C ASN A 30 -7.04 -4.93 -0.19
N GLY A 31 -7.69 -3.94 -0.80
CA GLY A 31 -8.52 -2.95 -0.12
C GLY A 31 -7.78 -1.72 0.42
N PHE A 32 -6.45 -1.74 0.45
CA PHE A 32 -5.61 -0.59 0.85
C PHE A 32 -5.13 0.28 -0.32
N GLY A 33 -5.20 -0.22 -1.56
CA GLY A 33 -4.86 0.54 -2.75
C GLY A 33 -5.92 1.59 -3.10
N VAL A 34 -5.48 2.83 -3.30
CA VAL A 34 -6.33 3.97 -3.67
C VAL A 34 -5.76 4.62 -4.91
N GLN A 35 -6.55 4.64 -5.99
CA GLN A 35 -6.21 5.39 -7.20
C GLN A 35 -6.81 6.79 -7.11
N ILE A 36 -5.96 7.82 -7.20
CA ILE A 36 -6.38 9.22 -7.28
C ILE A 36 -5.87 9.77 -8.60
N GLY A 37 -6.78 9.95 -9.55
CA GLY A 37 -6.45 10.29 -10.93
C GLY A 37 -5.60 9.19 -11.59
N ASN A 38 -4.43 9.57 -12.11
CA ASN A 38 -3.50 8.64 -12.76
C ASN A 38 -2.39 8.10 -11.83
N ARG A 39 -2.50 8.36 -10.52
CA ARG A 39 -1.51 7.92 -9.51
C ARG A 39 -2.13 6.93 -8.53
N TRP A 40 -1.33 5.94 -8.17
CA TRP A 40 -1.66 4.93 -7.17
C TRP A 40 -1.02 5.25 -5.83
N TYR A 41 -1.82 5.16 -4.78
CA TYR A 41 -1.44 5.36 -3.39
C TYR A 41 -1.87 4.13 -2.58
N ALA A 42 -1.26 3.94 -1.42
CA ALA A 42 -1.66 2.98 -0.42
C ALA A 42 -2.10 3.71 0.84
N ASP A 43 -3.25 3.35 1.39
CA ASP A 43 -3.66 3.86 2.71
C ASP A 43 -2.90 3.10 3.80
N LYS A 44 -2.11 3.81 4.60
CA LYS A 44 -1.26 3.23 5.64
C LYS A 44 -2.08 2.46 6.69
N ASN A 45 -3.21 3.00 7.14
CA ASN A 45 -4.04 2.35 8.16
C ASN A 45 -4.64 1.04 7.65
N LYS A 46 -5.06 1.03 6.38
CA LYS A 46 -5.59 -0.20 5.77
C LYS A 46 -4.48 -1.20 5.49
N LEU A 47 -3.28 -0.73 5.14
CA LEU A 47 -2.12 -1.56 4.95
C LEU A 47 -1.72 -2.27 6.25
N ASP A 48 -1.62 -1.54 7.37
CA ASP A 48 -1.29 -2.12 8.67
C ASP A 48 -2.34 -3.16 9.10
N LYS A 49 -3.63 -2.86 8.95
CA LYS A 49 -4.72 -3.84 9.17
C LYS A 49 -4.62 -5.08 8.28
N TRP A 50 -4.17 -4.90 7.05
CA TRP A 50 -3.99 -6.01 6.11
C TRP A 50 -2.78 -6.87 6.48
N LEU A 51 -1.69 -6.26 6.94
CA LEU A 51 -0.52 -6.95 7.47
C LEU A 51 -0.88 -7.75 8.73
N ASP A 52 -1.59 -7.15 9.68
CA ASP A 52 -2.08 -7.83 10.87
C ASP A 52 -2.94 -9.05 10.52
N LYS A 53 -3.79 -8.93 9.49
CA LYS A 53 -4.61 -10.05 9.01
C LYS A 53 -3.81 -11.17 8.34
N MET A 54 -2.68 -10.87 7.72
CA MET A 54 -1.82 -11.89 7.09
C MET A 54 -0.81 -12.51 8.05
N ALA A 55 -0.48 -11.82 9.14
CA ALA A 55 0.46 -12.32 10.15
C ALA A 55 -0.18 -13.31 11.15
N VAL A 56 -1.51 -13.47 11.11
CA VAL A 56 -2.31 -14.44 11.88
C VAL A 56 -2.62 -15.65 11.01
#